data_AF-A0A7K0A8X6-F1
#
_entry.id   AF-A0A7K0A8X6-F1
#
_cell.length_a   1.000
_cell.length_b   1.000
_cell.length_c   1.000
_cell.angle_alpha   90.00
_cell.angle_beta   90.00
_cell.angle_gamma   90.00
#
_symmetry.space_group_name_H-M   'P 1'
#
loop_
_entity.id
_entity.type
_entity.pdbx_description
1 polymer ?
#
loop_
_entity_poly.entity_id
_entity_poly.type
_entity_poly.pdbx_seq_one_letter_code
_entity_poly.pdbx_strand_id
1 'polypeptide(L)'
;MISADLNELELHTGTVEEDPNVQAHFAFPMFWTTGNASTAVLCVELDPGKSGPRHIDMPEEILLIEQGEVEVEVGDERAVFGPGGLVLVPAMVPHAFRNIGGKRALIVGFFSSNTVVAIADDIVHPIGSRVIGSPTPEMTDATHSESAEERANVDRRLHHLRRPVRARSGLLTSLGRWGEVSEKADRWMDSGCRCAIPALRRSRCPTRRRPMNGSSSRTSSSPGRPISSSEPGLRPASGSST
;
A
#
# COMPACT_ATOMS: atom_id res chain seq x y z
N MET A 1 -3.68 12.85 26.33
CA MET A 1 -4.48 12.94 25.10
C MET A 1 -3.49 12.97 23.95
N ILE A 2 -3.69 12.18 22.90
CA ILE A 2 -2.89 12.28 21.66
C ILE A 2 -3.59 13.35 20.81
N SER A 3 -2.86 14.40 20.43
CA SER A 3 -3.40 15.55 19.67
C SER A 3 -2.30 16.21 18.86
N ALA A 4 -2.67 16.82 17.73
CA ALA A 4 -1.81 17.64 16.90
C ALA A 4 -2.60 18.85 16.39
N ASP A 5 -1.93 19.98 16.18
CA ASP A 5 -2.48 21.15 15.49
C ASP A 5 -1.97 21.12 14.05
N LEU A 6 -2.89 21.14 13.08
CA LEU A 6 -2.56 21.11 11.66
C LEU A 6 -1.77 22.36 11.22
N ASN A 7 -1.89 23.47 11.94
CA ASN A 7 -1.22 24.73 11.63
C ASN A 7 0.21 24.81 12.17
N GLU A 8 0.63 23.85 13.00
CA GLU A 8 1.93 23.84 13.69
C GLU A 8 2.77 22.61 13.34
N LEU A 9 2.40 21.87 12.28
CA LEU A 9 3.11 20.66 11.87
C LEU A 9 4.48 21.00 11.27
N GLU A 10 5.50 20.27 11.69
CA GLU A 10 6.77 20.21 10.98
C GLU A 10 6.62 19.28 9.76
N LEU A 11 6.66 19.86 8.56
CA LEU A 11 6.45 19.12 7.31
C LEU A 11 7.79 18.74 6.67
N HIS A 12 7.90 17.49 6.24
CA HIS A 12 8.98 17.02 5.39
C HIS A 12 8.62 17.26 3.92
N THR A 13 9.60 17.60 3.10
CA THR A 13 9.38 17.78 1.65
C THR A 13 9.81 16.53 0.90
N GLY A 14 8.86 15.93 0.17
CA GLY A 14 9.10 14.86 -0.79
C GLY A 14 9.11 15.40 -2.22
N THR A 15 10.08 14.96 -3.02
CA THR A 15 10.20 15.32 -4.45
C THR A 15 10.57 14.10 -5.28
N VAL A 16 10.29 14.13 -6.59
CA VAL A 16 10.79 13.14 -7.56
C VAL A 16 11.73 13.88 -8.52
N GLU A 17 12.96 13.39 -8.69
CA GLU A 17 14.03 14.11 -9.41
C GLU A 17 13.67 14.41 -10.88
N GLU A 18 12.92 13.51 -11.52
CA GLU A 18 12.56 13.63 -12.93
C GLU A 18 11.34 14.52 -13.20
N ASP A 19 10.59 14.95 -12.18
CA ASP A 19 9.42 15.83 -12.36
C ASP A 19 9.36 16.97 -11.31
N PRO A 20 9.69 18.21 -11.71
CA PRO A 20 9.63 19.36 -10.81
C PRO A 20 8.21 19.72 -10.34
N ASN A 21 7.17 19.13 -10.94
CA ASN A 21 5.78 19.31 -10.50
C ASN A 21 5.37 18.29 -9.43
N VAL A 22 6.19 17.27 -9.19
CA VAL A 22 5.99 16.32 -8.09
C VAL A 22 6.76 16.79 -6.87
N GLN A 23 6.06 17.53 -6.02
CA GLN A 23 6.57 18.08 -4.77
C GLN A 23 5.42 18.17 -3.77
N ALA A 24 5.58 17.52 -2.62
CA ALA A 24 4.61 17.53 -1.55
C ALA A 24 5.29 17.78 -0.21
N HIS A 25 4.64 18.55 0.66
CA HIS A 25 5.06 18.73 2.05
C HIS A 25 4.15 17.88 2.93
N PHE A 26 4.70 17.01 3.77
CA PHE A 26 3.87 16.06 4.51
C PHE A 26 4.41 15.75 5.90
N ALA A 27 3.50 15.33 6.78
CA ALA A 27 3.81 14.85 8.12
C ALA A 27 2.86 13.73 8.53
N PHE A 28 3.32 12.82 9.37
CA PHE A 28 2.49 11.85 10.07
C PHE A 28 2.29 12.31 11.52
N PRO A 29 1.32 13.18 11.82
CA PRO A 29 1.11 13.67 13.18
C PRO A 29 0.61 12.60 14.16
N MET A 30 0.03 11.50 13.65
CA MET A 30 -0.47 10.42 14.49
C MET A 30 -0.21 9.07 13.83
N PHE A 31 0.55 8.19 14.46
CA PHE A 31 0.88 6.84 13.99
C PHE A 31 1.37 5.97 15.16
N TRP A 32 1.92 4.78 14.90
CA TRP A 32 2.26 3.84 15.96
C TRP A 32 3.22 4.42 17.02
N THR A 33 4.20 5.26 16.66
CA THR A 33 5.14 5.86 17.63
C THR A 33 4.48 6.93 18.51
N THR A 34 3.39 7.56 18.04
CA THR A 34 2.63 8.54 18.83
C THR A 34 1.64 7.87 19.78
N GLY A 35 1.55 6.53 19.76
CA GLY A 35 0.68 5.74 20.63
C GLY A 35 -0.62 5.29 19.98
N ASN A 36 -0.79 5.43 18.67
CA ASN A 36 -1.99 4.97 17.98
C ASN A 36 -2.08 3.44 17.96
N ALA A 37 -3.25 2.89 18.30
CA ALA A 37 -3.45 1.45 18.36
C ALA A 37 -3.75 0.80 17.00
N SER A 38 -4.45 1.49 16.11
CA SER A 38 -4.96 0.88 14.86
C SER A 38 -5.19 1.84 13.69
N THR A 39 -4.86 3.11 13.84
CA THR A 39 -5.05 4.14 12.80
C THR A 39 -3.84 5.05 12.72
N ALA A 40 -3.65 5.68 11.58
CA ALA A 40 -2.66 6.73 11.40
C ALA A 40 -3.31 7.92 10.68
N VAL A 41 -2.71 9.08 10.83
CA VAL A 41 -3.07 10.32 10.16
C VAL A 41 -1.86 10.83 9.42
N LEU A 42 -2.07 11.16 8.15
CA LEU A 42 -1.13 11.86 7.28
C LEU A 42 -1.71 13.25 7.00
N CYS A 43 -0.86 14.25 6.92
CA CYS A 43 -1.21 15.57 6.43
C CYS A 43 -0.28 15.89 5.26
N VAL A 44 -0.86 16.38 4.16
CA VAL A 44 -0.13 16.75 2.96
C VAL A 44 -0.55 18.14 2.51
N GLU A 45 0.44 19.00 2.31
CA GLU A 45 0.29 20.28 1.65
C GLU A 45 0.89 20.25 0.25
N LEU A 46 0.16 20.86 -0.68
CA LEU A 46 0.59 21.05 -2.07
C LEU A 46 0.51 22.52 -2.45
N ASP A 47 1.62 23.08 -2.93
CA ASP A 47 1.64 24.39 -3.57
C ASP A 47 0.82 24.40 -4.89
N PRO A 48 0.37 25.57 -5.36
CA PRO A 48 -0.36 25.68 -6.62
C PRO A 48 0.37 25.01 -7.79
N GLY A 49 -0.33 24.14 -8.52
CA GLY A 49 0.22 23.39 -9.65
C GLY A 49 1.11 22.20 -9.28
N LYS A 50 1.37 21.96 -7.99
CA LYS A 50 2.16 20.80 -7.53
C LYS A 50 1.29 19.58 -7.29
N SER A 51 1.95 18.42 -7.30
CA SER A 51 1.35 17.10 -7.07
C SER A 51 2.18 16.28 -6.09
N GLY A 52 1.53 15.34 -5.42
CA GLY A 52 2.21 14.29 -4.66
C GLY A 52 2.71 13.17 -5.59
N PRO A 53 3.72 12.41 -5.18
CA PRO A 53 4.16 11.24 -5.93
C PRO A 53 3.01 10.25 -6.05
N ARG A 54 2.87 9.62 -7.21
CA ARG A 54 1.92 8.52 -7.38
C ARG A 54 2.39 7.29 -6.62
N HIS A 55 1.51 6.66 -5.86
CA HIS A 55 1.87 5.56 -4.97
C HIS A 55 0.71 4.61 -4.71
N ILE A 56 1.04 3.47 -4.10
CA ILE A 56 0.09 2.58 -3.43
C ILE A 56 0.32 2.60 -1.93
N ASP A 57 -0.75 2.48 -1.16
CA ASP A 57 -0.67 2.21 0.28
C ASP A 57 -1.08 0.79 0.60
N MET A 58 -0.33 0.15 1.51
CA MET A 58 -0.71 -1.15 2.05
C MET A 58 -2.07 -1.13 2.78
N PRO A 59 -2.36 -0.16 3.68
CA PRO A 59 -3.70 0.01 4.27
C PRO A 59 -4.67 0.79 3.39
N GLU A 60 -5.96 0.73 3.72
CA GLU A 60 -6.98 1.63 3.16
C GLU A 60 -6.80 3.05 3.74
N GLU A 61 -7.06 4.06 2.92
CA GLU A 61 -6.96 5.48 3.27
C GLU A 61 -8.26 6.22 2.93
N ILE A 62 -8.69 7.11 3.84
CA ILE A 62 -9.69 8.13 3.53
C ILE A 62 -9.00 9.48 3.48
N LEU A 63 -9.14 10.17 2.35
CA LEU A 63 -8.66 11.53 2.15
C LEU A 63 -9.78 12.52 2.45
N LEU A 64 -9.49 13.51 3.28
CA LEU A 64 -10.28 14.74 3.44
C LEU A 64 -9.53 15.89 2.78
N ILE A 65 -10.13 16.51 1.78
CA ILE A 65 -9.65 17.77 1.23
C ILE A 65 -10.12 18.87 2.16
N GLU A 66 -9.20 19.45 2.93
CA GLU A 66 -9.51 20.48 3.92
C GLU A 66 -9.39 21.89 3.29
N GLN A 67 -8.37 22.10 2.45
CA GLN A 67 -8.15 23.35 1.72
C GLN A 67 -7.77 23.10 0.26
N GLY A 68 -8.03 24.11 -0.58
CA GLY A 68 -7.60 24.14 -1.99
C GLY A 68 -8.57 23.44 -2.95
N GLU A 69 -8.11 23.22 -4.18
CA GLU A 69 -8.84 22.51 -5.23
C GLU A 69 -7.93 21.41 -5.76
N VAL A 70 -8.28 20.16 -5.48
CA VAL A 70 -7.40 19.00 -5.67
C VAL A 70 -8.03 18.03 -6.65
N GLU A 71 -7.33 17.76 -7.74
CA GLU A 71 -7.60 16.60 -8.59
C GLU A 71 -7.03 15.35 -7.90
N VAL A 72 -7.88 14.38 -7.60
CA VAL A 72 -7.50 13.10 -6.99
C VAL A 72 -7.68 11.99 -8.03
N GLU A 73 -6.62 11.22 -8.23
CA GLU A 73 -6.62 9.97 -9.01
C GLU A 73 -6.70 8.78 -8.06
N VAL A 74 -7.61 7.84 -8.32
CA VAL A 74 -7.69 6.55 -7.64
C VAL A 74 -7.94 5.47 -8.69
N GLY A 75 -6.95 4.61 -8.93
CA GLY A 75 -6.96 3.65 -10.03
C GLY A 75 -7.09 4.36 -11.38
N ASP A 76 -8.16 4.06 -12.10
CA ASP A 76 -8.47 4.66 -13.42
C ASP A 76 -9.42 5.87 -13.32
N GLU A 77 -9.89 6.21 -12.11
CA GLU A 77 -10.81 7.33 -11.89
C GLU A 77 -10.07 8.60 -11.49
N ARG A 78 -10.52 9.75 -12.01
CA ARG A 78 -10.08 11.07 -11.59
C ARG A 78 -11.26 11.97 -11.31
N ALA A 79 -11.19 12.75 -10.24
CA ALA A 79 -12.20 13.73 -9.89
C ALA A 79 -11.57 14.91 -9.14
N VAL A 80 -12.21 16.07 -9.24
CA VAL A 80 -11.79 17.30 -8.55
C VAL A 80 -12.63 17.49 -7.29
N PHE A 81 -11.96 17.82 -6.19
CA PHE A 81 -12.56 18.04 -4.89
C PHE A 81 -12.07 19.36 -4.30
N GLY A 82 -12.98 20.10 -3.66
CA GLY A 82 -12.66 21.25 -2.82
C GLY A 82 -12.83 20.92 -1.33
N PRO A 83 -12.82 21.94 -0.45
CA PRO A 83 -12.97 21.76 0.99
C PRO A 83 -14.20 20.94 1.37
N GLY A 84 -14.01 19.95 2.24
CA GLY A 84 -15.05 19.00 2.66
C GLY A 84 -15.21 17.79 1.73
N GLY A 85 -14.44 17.70 0.65
CA GLY A 85 -14.38 16.52 -0.21
C GLY A 85 -13.79 15.33 0.52
N LEU A 86 -14.44 14.16 0.41
CA LEU A 86 -13.98 12.90 0.96
C LEU A 86 -13.76 11.88 -0.16
N VAL A 87 -12.61 11.22 -0.15
CA VAL A 87 -12.25 10.19 -1.12
C VAL A 87 -11.78 8.94 -0.37
N LEU A 88 -12.32 7.78 -0.73
CA LEU A 88 -11.83 6.49 -0.27
C LEU A 88 -10.80 5.97 -1.26
N VAL A 89 -9.61 5.64 -0.77
CA VAL A 89 -8.57 4.93 -1.49
C VAL A 89 -8.50 3.51 -0.92
N PRO A 90 -8.96 2.49 -1.68
CA PRO A 90 -8.85 1.11 -1.22
C PRO A 90 -7.38 0.69 -1.09
N ALA A 91 -7.12 -0.25 -0.18
CA ALA A 91 -5.79 -0.83 0.00
C ALA A 91 -5.20 -1.33 -1.33
N MET A 92 -3.92 -1.03 -1.54
CA MET A 92 -3.13 -1.41 -2.72
C MET A 92 -3.63 -0.82 -4.06
N VAL A 93 -4.51 0.17 -4.03
CA VAL A 93 -4.95 0.88 -5.23
C VAL A 93 -4.02 2.08 -5.48
N PRO A 94 -3.44 2.20 -6.68
CA PRO A 94 -2.61 3.35 -7.01
C PRO A 94 -3.40 4.64 -6.98
N HIS A 95 -2.82 5.68 -6.42
CA HIS A 95 -3.46 6.98 -6.31
C HIS A 95 -2.43 8.12 -6.32
N ALA A 96 -2.90 9.30 -6.66
CA ALA A 96 -2.12 10.54 -6.67
C ALA A 96 -3.06 11.73 -6.45
N PHE A 97 -2.50 12.86 -6.03
CA PHE A 97 -3.24 14.10 -5.86
C PHE A 97 -2.45 15.28 -6.41
N ARG A 98 -3.15 16.19 -7.08
CA ARG A 98 -2.59 17.40 -7.69
C ARG A 98 -3.43 18.61 -7.32
N ASN A 99 -2.76 19.66 -6.85
CA ASN A 99 -3.40 20.94 -6.61
C ASN A 99 -3.54 21.70 -7.94
N ILE A 100 -4.78 21.83 -8.41
CA ILE A 100 -5.12 22.56 -9.64
C ILE A 100 -5.58 23.99 -9.36
N GLY A 101 -5.75 24.34 -8.08
CA GLY A 101 -6.17 25.66 -7.64
C GLY A 101 -5.03 26.68 -7.58
N GLY A 102 -5.39 27.95 -7.41
CA GLY A 102 -4.45 29.07 -7.26
C GLY A 102 -3.95 29.32 -5.84
N LYS A 103 -4.33 28.48 -4.87
CA LYS A 103 -3.92 28.57 -3.46
C LYS A 103 -3.36 27.22 -3.01
N ARG A 104 -2.56 27.23 -1.94
CA ARG A 104 -2.09 25.99 -1.31
C ARG A 104 -3.28 25.10 -0.91
N ALA A 105 -3.13 23.80 -1.12
CA ALA A 105 -4.09 22.79 -0.72
C ALA A 105 -3.60 22.05 0.54
N LEU A 106 -4.54 21.65 1.40
CA LEU A 106 -4.30 20.78 2.56
C LEU A 106 -5.18 19.55 2.45
N ILE A 107 -4.55 18.38 2.55
CA ILE A 107 -5.17 17.07 2.45
C ILE A 107 -4.85 16.31 3.74
N VAL A 108 -5.87 15.72 4.37
CA VAL A 108 -5.72 14.90 5.57
C VAL A 108 -6.10 13.46 5.25
N GLY A 109 -5.13 12.56 5.35
CA GLY A 109 -5.30 11.12 5.15
C GLY A 109 -5.56 10.40 6.47
N PHE A 110 -6.57 9.53 6.49
CA PHE A 110 -6.91 8.67 7.62
C PHE A 110 -6.73 7.21 7.23
N PHE A 111 -5.79 6.52 7.85
CA PHE A 111 -5.47 5.14 7.52
C PHE A 111 -6.16 4.13 8.44
N SER A 112 -6.53 2.99 7.87
CA SER A 112 -7.09 1.83 8.58
C SER A 112 -6.05 1.02 9.39
N SER A 113 -4.81 1.53 9.49
CA SER A 113 -3.68 0.92 10.19
C SER A 113 -2.87 2.02 10.88
N ASN A 114 -2.25 1.70 12.02
CA ASN A 114 -1.30 2.61 12.69
C ASN A 114 0.12 2.57 12.09
N THR A 115 0.36 1.62 11.17
CA THR A 115 1.59 1.49 10.39
C THR A 115 1.24 1.66 8.93
N VAL A 116 1.82 2.68 8.31
CA VAL A 116 1.65 2.98 6.89
C VAL A 116 2.92 2.59 6.17
N VAL A 117 2.76 1.84 5.08
CA VAL A 117 3.82 1.55 4.12
C VAL A 117 3.25 1.93 2.76
N ALA A 118 3.81 2.99 2.20
CA ALA A 118 3.52 3.46 0.87
C ALA A 118 4.65 3.02 -0.07
N ILE A 119 4.30 2.64 -1.30
CA ILE A 119 5.26 2.35 -2.36
C ILE A 119 4.96 3.29 -3.52
N ALA A 120 5.83 4.27 -3.71
CA ALA A 120 5.78 5.21 -4.83
C ALA A 120 6.22 4.57 -6.15
N ASP A 121 5.72 5.11 -7.25
CA ASP A 121 6.12 4.72 -8.60
C ASP A 121 7.60 5.04 -8.86
N ASP A 122 8.09 6.15 -8.29
CA ASP A 122 9.47 6.62 -8.43
C ASP A 122 10.15 6.91 -7.09
N ILE A 123 11.47 7.15 -7.14
CA ILE A 123 12.28 7.44 -5.96
C ILE A 123 11.89 8.80 -5.41
N VAL A 124 11.50 8.83 -4.14
CA VAL A 124 11.18 10.06 -3.43
C VAL A 124 12.41 10.57 -2.69
N HIS A 125 12.79 11.81 -2.94
CA HIS A 125 13.89 12.50 -2.27
C HIS A 125 13.36 13.43 -1.16
N PRO A 126 14.09 13.59 -0.04
CA PRO A 126 15.44 13.08 0.23
C PRO A 126 15.49 11.61 0.72
N ILE A 127 14.34 10.96 0.86
CA ILE A 127 14.21 9.58 1.35
C ILE A 127 15.10 8.59 0.58
N GLY A 128 15.32 8.81 -0.72
CA GLY A 128 16.19 7.99 -1.56
C GLY A 128 15.64 6.58 -1.79
N SER A 129 14.33 6.38 -1.59
CA SER A 129 13.63 5.11 -1.73
C SER A 129 12.25 5.34 -2.33
N ARG A 130 11.72 4.29 -2.96
CA ARG A 130 10.31 4.20 -3.37
C ARG A 130 9.40 3.85 -2.21
N VAL A 131 9.95 3.31 -1.12
CA VAL A 131 9.18 2.88 0.04
C VAL A 131 9.21 3.99 1.08
N ILE A 132 8.03 4.50 1.43
CA ILE A 132 7.83 5.50 2.48
C ILE A 132 7.10 4.80 3.63
N GLY A 133 7.74 4.73 4.78
CA GLY A 133 7.15 4.16 5.99
C GLY A 133 6.80 5.23 7.01
N SER A 134 5.90 4.90 7.94
CA SER A 134 5.80 5.58 9.23
C SER A 134 6.65 4.81 10.26
N PRO A 135 7.73 5.35 10.85
CA PRO A 135 8.28 6.70 10.67
C PRO A 135 9.12 6.83 9.38
N THR A 136 9.26 8.06 8.90
CA THR A 136 10.15 8.39 7.77
C THR A 136 11.58 7.95 8.07
N PRO A 137 12.36 7.51 7.06
CA PRO A 137 13.69 6.92 7.27
C PRO A 137 14.68 7.77 8.08
N GLU A 138 14.55 9.11 8.08
CA GLU A 138 15.39 10.01 8.89
C GLU A 138 15.16 9.89 10.40
N MET A 139 14.08 9.27 10.87
CA MET A 139 13.84 9.03 12.30
C MET A 139 14.50 7.75 12.84
N THR A 140 15.28 7.03 12.03
CA THR A 140 15.92 5.77 12.44
C THR A 140 17.25 5.94 13.19
N ASP A 141 17.76 7.16 13.37
CA ASP A 141 18.96 7.42 14.20
C ASP A 141 18.66 7.57 15.72
N ALA A 142 17.41 7.34 16.14
CA ALA A 142 17.13 7.11 17.54
C ALA A 142 17.33 5.63 17.86
N THR A 143 18.47 5.31 18.47
CA THR A 143 18.72 4.04 19.16
C THR A 143 17.62 3.73 20.18
N HIS A 144 16.54 3.11 19.74
CA HIS A 144 15.61 2.40 20.60
C HIS A 144 15.37 1.03 19.98
N SER A 145 16.15 0.06 20.46
CA SER A 145 15.73 -1.33 20.38
C SER A 145 14.47 -1.48 21.22
N GLU A 146 13.30 -1.25 20.62
CA GLU A 146 12.05 -1.65 21.26
C GLU A 146 12.07 -3.17 21.38
N SER A 147 12.15 -3.62 22.63
CA SER A 147 12.22 -5.05 22.93
C SER A 147 10.89 -5.72 22.56
N ALA A 148 10.95 -7.02 22.21
CA ALA A 148 9.77 -7.83 21.92
C ALA A 148 8.71 -7.81 23.05
N GLU A 149 9.12 -7.47 24.27
CA GLU A 149 8.22 -7.31 25.42
C GLU A 149 7.32 -6.07 25.31
N GLU A 150 7.81 -4.97 24.77
CA GLU A 150 7.05 -3.72 24.65
C GLU A 150 5.93 -3.85 23.61
N ARG A 151 6.23 -4.52 22.48
CA ARG A 151 5.24 -4.94 21.49
C ARG A 151 4.19 -5.88 22.07
N ALA A 152 4.62 -6.86 22.87
CA ALA A 152 3.70 -7.79 23.54
C ALA A 152 2.84 -7.09 24.61
N ASN A 153 3.31 -6.00 25.21
CA ASN A 153 2.59 -5.26 26.24
C ASN A 153 1.46 -4.39 25.66
N VAL A 154 1.69 -3.79 24.48
CA VAL A 154 0.64 -3.07 23.72
C VAL A 154 -0.44 -4.05 23.26
N ASP A 155 -0.06 -5.19 22.68
CA ASP A 155 -1.01 -6.21 22.23
C ASP A 155 -1.85 -6.78 23.40
N ARG A 156 -1.22 -7.01 24.56
CA ARG A 156 -1.90 -7.46 25.78
C ARG A 156 -2.91 -6.42 26.28
N ARG A 157 -2.61 -5.11 26.18
CA ARG A 157 -3.53 -4.01 26.53
C ARG A 157 -4.74 -3.89 25.60
N LEU A 158 -4.60 -4.26 24.33
CA LEU A 158 -5.68 -4.20 23.34
C LEU A 158 -6.60 -5.44 23.41
N HIS A 159 -6.10 -6.55 23.94
CA HIS A 159 -6.85 -7.81 24.02
C HIS A 159 -8.13 -7.73 24.86
N HIS A 160 -8.21 -6.84 25.87
CA HIS A 160 -9.39 -6.66 26.73
C HIS A 160 -10.43 -5.67 26.17
N LEU A 161 -10.08 -4.89 25.14
CA LEU A 161 -11.00 -3.94 24.49
C LEU A 161 -11.75 -4.57 23.31
N ARG A 162 -11.36 -5.78 22.88
CA ARG A 162 -12.07 -6.56 21.85
C ARG A 162 -13.34 -7.18 22.42
N ARG A 163 -14.41 -6.40 22.55
CA ARG A 163 -15.76 -6.95 22.76
C ARG A 163 -16.34 -7.41 21.41
N PRO A 164 -16.90 -8.62 21.30
CA PRO A 164 -17.64 -8.99 20.09
C PRO A 164 -18.86 -8.08 19.96
N VAL A 165 -18.96 -7.37 18.84
CA VAL A 165 -20.17 -6.63 18.47
C VAL A 165 -21.27 -7.68 18.21
N ARG A 166 -22.23 -7.78 19.13
CA ARG A 166 -23.44 -8.58 18.93
C ARG A 166 -24.34 -7.83 17.96
N ALA A 167 -24.47 -8.32 16.73
CA ALA A 167 -25.47 -7.83 15.80
C ALA A 167 -26.86 -7.97 16.43
N ARG A 168 -27.55 -6.86 16.69
CA ARG A 168 -28.98 -6.86 16.98
C ARG A 168 -29.71 -6.84 15.66
N SER A 169 -30.48 -7.89 15.36
CA SER A 169 -31.45 -7.89 14.27
C SER A 169 -32.60 -6.95 14.62
N GLY A 170 -32.49 -5.69 14.22
CA GLY A 170 -33.57 -4.71 14.22
C GLY A 170 -33.94 -4.38 12.78
N LEU A 171 -35.16 -4.72 12.39
CA LEU A 171 -35.74 -4.40 11.09
C LEU A 171 -35.76 -2.86 10.92
N LEU A 172 -34.95 -2.32 10.00
CA LEU A 172 -34.97 -0.90 9.64
C LEU A 172 -35.67 -0.74 8.28
N THR A 173 -36.95 -0.41 8.34
CA THR A 173 -37.71 0.14 7.20
C THR A 173 -37.53 1.66 7.18
N SER A 174 -36.55 2.12 6.40
CA SER A 174 -36.65 3.37 5.64
C SER A 174 -35.53 3.40 4.59
N LEU A 175 -35.82 2.87 3.40
CA LEU A 175 -34.97 3.09 2.23
C LEU A 175 -35.10 4.55 1.78
N GLY A 176 -34.20 5.39 2.28
CA GLY A 176 -33.90 6.70 1.69
C GLY A 176 -32.61 6.61 0.89
N ARG A 177 -32.71 6.67 -0.45
CA ARG A 177 -31.68 7.00 -1.46
C ARG A 177 -30.21 6.68 -1.08
N TRP A 178 -29.87 5.39 -1.04
CA TRP A 178 -28.48 4.87 -0.99
C TRP A 178 -27.95 4.41 -2.37
N GLY A 179 -28.64 4.75 -3.46
CA GLY A 179 -28.38 4.16 -4.78
C GLY A 179 -27.05 4.56 -5.44
N GLU A 180 -26.61 5.81 -5.28
CA GLU A 180 -25.44 6.33 -6.01
C GLU A 180 -24.08 5.89 -5.43
N VAL A 181 -24.02 5.54 -4.13
CA VAL A 181 -22.77 5.06 -3.48
C VAL A 181 -22.55 3.57 -3.72
N SER A 182 -23.62 2.77 -3.86
CA SER A 182 -23.55 1.32 -4.06
C SER A 182 -23.05 0.94 -5.46
N GLU A 183 -23.50 1.62 -6.51
CA GLU A 183 -23.10 1.28 -7.90
C GLU A 183 -21.61 1.50 -8.16
N LYS A 184 -20.98 2.49 -7.50
CA LYS A 184 -19.52 2.65 -7.54
C LYS A 184 -18.82 1.53 -6.79
N ALA A 185 -19.26 1.19 -5.58
CA ALA A 185 -18.66 0.10 -4.81
C ALA A 185 -18.68 -1.25 -5.56
N ASP A 186 -19.77 -1.55 -6.28
CA ASP A 186 -19.90 -2.78 -7.08
C ASP A 186 -18.99 -2.77 -8.32
N ARG A 187 -18.85 -1.63 -9.01
CA ARG A 187 -17.93 -1.48 -10.15
C ARG A 187 -16.46 -1.70 -9.77
N TRP A 188 -16.08 -1.36 -8.54
CA TRP A 188 -14.74 -1.57 -7.98
C TRP A 188 -14.48 -3.03 -7.55
N MET A 189 -15.50 -3.72 -7.03
CA MET A 189 -15.39 -5.16 -6.72
C MET A 189 -15.30 -6.02 -7.99
N ASP A 190 -15.92 -5.59 -9.09
CA ASP A 190 -15.93 -6.31 -10.37
C ASP A 190 -14.75 -5.98 -11.31
N SER A 191 -14.10 -4.82 -11.18
CA SER A 191 -12.99 -4.39 -12.07
C SER A 191 -11.65 -5.08 -11.84
N GLY A 192 -11.52 -5.96 -10.83
CA GLY A 192 -10.54 -7.04 -10.87
C GLY A 192 -9.06 -6.62 -10.83
N CYS A 193 -8.64 -5.83 -9.84
CA CYS A 193 -7.25 -5.85 -9.38
C CYS A 193 -6.94 -7.19 -8.69
N ARG A 194 -6.84 -8.26 -9.48
CA ARG A 194 -6.24 -9.54 -9.09
C ARG A 194 -4.73 -9.38 -9.07
N CYS A 195 -4.19 -8.68 -8.08
CA CYS A 195 -2.81 -8.89 -7.69
C CYS A 195 -2.73 -10.26 -6.99
N ALA A 196 -2.11 -11.21 -7.67
CA ALA A 196 -2.05 -12.60 -7.29
C ALA A 196 -1.35 -12.80 -5.93
N ILE A 197 -2.14 -13.10 -4.89
CA ILE A 197 -1.66 -13.92 -3.78
C ILE A 197 -1.76 -15.37 -4.27
N PRO A 198 -0.66 -16.15 -4.36
CA PRO A 198 -0.77 -17.58 -4.66
C PRO A 198 -1.53 -18.23 -3.51
N ALA A 199 -2.78 -18.60 -3.75
CA ALA A 199 -3.57 -19.38 -2.80
C ALA A 199 -2.84 -20.71 -2.56
N LEU A 200 -2.26 -20.85 -1.37
CA LEU A 200 -1.87 -22.14 -0.80
C LEU A 200 -3.10 -23.04 -0.84
N ARG A 201 -3.16 -23.88 -1.87
CA ARG A 201 -4.18 -24.91 -2.06
C ARG A 201 -4.09 -25.81 -0.84
N ARG A 202 -5.08 -25.72 0.06
CA ARG A 202 -5.29 -26.70 1.12
C ARG A 202 -5.49 -28.07 0.47
N SER A 203 -4.44 -28.88 0.43
CA SER A 203 -4.53 -30.28 0.04
C SER A 203 -5.41 -30.98 1.06
N ARG A 204 -6.62 -31.36 0.64
CA ARG A 204 -7.50 -32.23 1.41
C ARG A 204 -6.76 -33.53 1.70
N CYS A 205 -6.59 -33.83 2.98
CA CYS A 205 -6.15 -35.12 3.49
C CYS A 205 -7.21 -36.18 3.13
N PRO A 206 -6.89 -37.25 2.37
CA PRO A 206 -7.81 -38.36 2.20
C PRO A 206 -7.54 -39.41 3.27
N THR A 207 -8.35 -39.40 4.32
CA THR A 207 -8.57 -40.57 5.15
C THR A 207 -9.36 -41.60 4.36
N ARG A 208 -8.71 -42.65 3.87
CA ARG A 208 -9.32 -43.98 3.75
C ARG A 208 -8.27 -45.08 3.59
N ARG A 209 -8.18 -45.89 4.64
CA ARG A 209 -7.56 -47.23 4.63
C ARG A 209 -8.32 -48.13 3.64
N ARG A 210 -7.60 -48.92 2.85
CA ARG A 210 -7.89 -50.34 2.52
C ARG A 210 -6.69 -50.98 1.78
N PRO A 211 -6.58 -52.32 1.77
CA PRO A 211 -5.38 -53.04 2.15
C PRO A 211 -4.48 -53.42 0.97
N MET A 212 -3.22 -53.72 1.31
CA MET A 212 -2.22 -54.31 0.44
C MET A 212 -2.69 -55.66 -0.09
N ASN A 213 -2.58 -55.86 -1.41
CA ASN A 213 -2.33 -57.15 -2.02
C ASN A 213 -1.23 -56.96 -3.07
N GLY A 214 -0.18 -57.75 -2.93
CA GLY A 214 0.99 -57.69 -3.80
C GLY A 214 0.76 -58.34 -5.15
N SER A 215 1.59 -57.95 -6.11
CA SER A 215 2.27 -58.87 -7.02
C SER A 215 3.35 -58.11 -7.78
N SER A 216 4.38 -58.86 -8.10
CA SER A 216 5.75 -58.49 -8.39
C SER A 216 6.02 -58.37 -9.89
N SER A 217 7.19 -57.77 -10.19
CA SER A 217 7.99 -57.94 -11.42
C SER A 217 7.48 -57.15 -12.66
N ARG A 218 8.30 -56.55 -13.53
CA ARG A 218 9.71 -56.72 -13.91
C ARG A 218 10.32 -55.40 -14.38
N THR A 219 11.63 -55.29 -14.17
CA THR A 219 12.56 -54.35 -14.79
C THR A 219 13.16 -54.94 -16.07
N SER A 220 13.27 -54.12 -17.12
CA SER A 220 14.16 -54.18 -18.29
C SER A 220 13.64 -53.12 -19.26
N SER A 221 14.39 -52.23 -19.92
CA SER A 221 15.76 -52.28 -20.41
C SER A 221 16.08 -50.91 -21.06
N SER A 222 17.27 -50.35 -20.80
CA SER A 222 17.98 -49.37 -21.67
C SER A 222 18.62 -50.14 -22.87
N PRO A 223 19.29 -49.55 -23.90
CA PRO A 223 20.08 -48.29 -23.89
C PRO A 223 20.30 -47.50 -25.23
N GLY A 224 21.03 -46.37 -25.11
CA GLY A 224 21.96 -45.83 -26.13
C GLY A 224 21.45 -44.63 -26.93
N ARG A 225 22.24 -43.61 -27.30
CA ARG A 225 23.64 -43.22 -27.06
C ARG A 225 23.80 -41.78 -27.63
N PRO A 226 24.81 -40.97 -27.22
CA PRO A 226 24.95 -39.55 -27.58
C PRO A 226 26.06 -39.29 -28.61
N ILE A 227 25.89 -38.28 -29.47
CA ILE A 227 26.88 -37.74 -30.46
C ILE A 227 26.36 -36.34 -30.86
N SER A 228 27.09 -35.24 -31.08
CA SER A 228 28.45 -34.77 -30.82
C SER A 228 28.53 -33.28 -31.25
N SER A 229 29.42 -32.52 -30.62
CA SER A 229 30.27 -31.42 -31.15
C SER A 229 29.92 -30.76 -32.50
N SER A 230 29.90 -29.41 -32.54
CA SER A 230 31.06 -28.61 -33.03
C SER A 230 30.68 -27.14 -33.30
N GLU A 231 31.28 -26.21 -32.55
CA GLU A 231 31.61 -24.86 -33.04
C GLU A 231 32.90 -24.89 -33.87
N PRO A 232 33.05 -23.98 -34.84
CA PRO A 232 34.20 -23.07 -34.84
C PRO A 232 33.74 -21.63 -35.20
N GLY A 233 34.33 -20.52 -34.77
CA GLY A 233 35.73 -20.19 -34.51
C GLY A 233 35.93 -18.77 -35.04
N LEU A 234 36.12 -17.78 -34.17
CA LEU A 234 36.41 -16.38 -34.54
C LEU A 234 37.87 -16.07 -34.22
N ARG A 235 38.63 -15.65 -35.25
CA ARG A 235 39.96 -15.04 -35.12
C ARG A 235 39.85 -13.51 -35.17
N PRO A 236 40.74 -12.76 -34.49
CA PRO A 236 40.74 -11.30 -34.43
C PRO A 236 41.75 -10.66 -35.40
N ALA A 237 41.53 -9.39 -35.77
CA ALA A 237 42.50 -8.43 -36.30
C ALA A 237 41.86 -7.02 -36.24
N SER A 238 42.26 -6.14 -35.31
CA SER A 238 43.32 -5.11 -35.44
C SER A 238 43.03 -4.04 -36.51
N GLY A 239 42.85 -2.80 -36.05
CA GLY A 239 42.86 -1.60 -36.88
C GLY A 239 42.94 -0.34 -36.02
N SER A 240 44.09 0.32 -36.06
CA SER A 240 44.47 1.51 -35.30
C SER A 240 44.07 2.82 -36.01
N SER A 241 43.88 3.86 -35.17
CA SER A 241 44.27 5.26 -35.37
C SER A 241 43.80 6.04 -36.60
N THR A 242 42.98 7.07 -36.34
CA THR A 242 43.36 8.49 -36.47
C THR A 242 42.64 9.28 -35.39
#